data_AF-A0A2Z5PDD0-F1
#
_entry.id   AF-A0A2Z5PDD0-F1
#
_cell.length_a   1.000
_cell.length_b   1.000
_cell.length_c   1.000
_cell.angle_alpha   90.00
_cell.angle_beta   90.00
_cell.angle_gamma   90.00
#
_symmetry.space_group_name_H-M   'P 1'
#
loop_
_entity.id
_entity.type
_entity.pdbx_description
1 polymer ?
#
loop_
_entity_poly.entity_id
_entity_poly.type
_entity_poly.pdbx_seq_one_letter_code
_entity_poly.pdbx_strand_id
1 'polypeptide(L)'
;MESLKVAIASTDGVNVNMHFGAATHFLIFEIKDNVAEFLEFRENPTKHIKDHTDRWNYALELLKDCGAIFCSRMGDHPKSVLEGKGMKVVMTENTLKDALKEFLTA
;
A
#
# COMPACT_ATOMS: atom_id res chain seq x y z
N MET A 1 -8.18 -19.49 -9.79
CA MET A 1 -8.44 -18.67 -8.60
C MET A 1 -7.57 -17.43 -8.75
N GLU A 2 -8.18 -16.26 -8.84
CA GLU A 2 -7.43 -15.01 -8.93
C GLU A 2 -6.87 -14.68 -7.54
N SER A 3 -5.58 -14.36 -7.46
CA SER A 3 -4.96 -13.83 -6.25
C SER A 3 -4.69 -12.34 -6.44
N LEU A 4 -4.84 -11.57 -5.37
CA LEU A 4 -4.67 -10.12 -5.37
C LEU A 4 -3.57 -9.75 -4.39
N LYS A 5 -2.51 -9.09 -4.87
CA LYS A 5 -1.50 -8.50 -3.98
C LYS A 5 -1.96 -7.14 -3.48
N VAL A 6 -1.79 -6.90 -2.19
CA VAL A 6 -2.05 -5.61 -1.55
C VAL A 6 -0.83 -5.14 -0.79
N ALA A 7 -0.54 -3.84 -0.89
CA ALA A 7 0.59 -3.21 -0.22
C ALA A 7 0.11 -2.43 0.99
N ILE A 8 0.77 -2.57 2.13
CA ILE A 8 0.39 -1.92 3.37
C ILE A 8 1.54 -1.10 3.92
N ALA A 9 1.28 0.19 4.11
CA ALA A 9 2.20 1.13 4.74
C ALA A 9 2.02 1.10 6.27
N SER A 10 2.81 0.25 6.93
CA SER A 10 2.83 0.07 8.39
C SER A 10 4.25 0.05 8.94
N THR A 11 4.51 0.67 10.09
CA THR A 11 5.82 0.59 10.78
C THR A 11 5.95 -0.63 11.70
N ASP A 12 4.83 -1.21 12.13
CA ASP A 12 4.77 -2.21 13.20
C ASP A 12 4.15 -3.54 12.77
N GLY A 13 3.61 -3.61 11.54
CA GLY A 13 2.90 -4.79 11.04
C GLY A 13 1.53 -5.02 11.69
N VAL A 14 1.02 -4.05 12.46
CA VAL A 14 -0.24 -4.14 13.19
C VAL A 14 -1.20 -3.03 12.76
N ASN A 15 -0.70 -1.81 12.55
CA ASN A 15 -1.51 -0.64 12.24
C ASN A 15 -1.16 -0.04 10.88
N VAL A 16 -2.16 0.43 10.14
CA VAL A 16 -1.95 1.23 8.93
C VAL A 16 -1.63 2.66 9.36
N ASN A 17 -0.36 2.96 9.57
CA ASN A 17 0.07 4.18 10.26
C ASN A 17 1.05 5.05 9.46
N MET A 18 1.50 4.60 8.28
CA MET A 18 2.42 5.39 7.46
C MET A 18 1.71 6.16 6.35
N HIS A 19 2.14 7.41 6.17
CA HIS A 19 1.79 8.20 5.00
C HIS A 19 2.50 7.62 3.77
N PHE A 20 1.80 7.46 2.65
CA PHE A 20 2.33 6.81 1.44
C PHE A 20 3.67 7.39 0.97
N GLY A 21 3.74 8.71 0.77
CA GLY A 21 4.97 9.38 0.31
C GLY A 21 6.13 9.40 1.31
N ALA A 22 5.90 9.01 2.57
CA ALA A 22 6.93 8.93 3.61
C ALA A 22 7.24 7.48 4.02
N ALA A 23 6.51 6.50 3.46
CA ALA A 23 6.69 5.09 3.74
C ALA A 23 8.08 4.66 3.24
N THR A 24 8.90 4.15 4.16
CA THR A 24 10.22 3.59 3.86
C THR A 24 10.16 2.14 3.42
N HIS A 25 8.98 1.54 3.47
CA HIS A 25 8.73 0.15 3.09
C HIS A 25 7.23 -0.11 2.97
N PHE A 26 6.89 -1.25 2.40
CA PHE A 26 5.54 -1.78 2.32
C PHE A 26 5.53 -3.26 2.66
N LEU A 27 4.53 -3.66 3.44
CA LEU A 27 4.23 -5.07 3.70
C LEU A 27 3.29 -5.54 2.59
N ILE A 28 3.70 -6.58 1.87
CA ILE A 28 2.90 -7.12 0.77
C ILE A 28 2.16 -8.34 1.28
N PHE A 29 0.85 -8.31 1.14
CA PHE A 29 -0.03 -9.44 1.43
C PHE A 29 -0.61 -9.97 0.13
N GLU A 30 -0.77 -11.28 0.04
CA GLU A 30 -1.55 -11.93 -1.00
C GLU A 30 -2.92 -12.29 -0.45
N ILE A 31 -3.96 -11.87 -1.17
CA ILE A 31 -5.34 -12.21 -0.90
C ILE A 31 -5.74 -13.33 -1.86
N LYS A 32 -6.15 -14.47 -1.30
CA LYS A 32 -6.66 -15.61 -2.05
C LYS A 32 -7.77 -16.29 -1.24
N ASP A 33 -8.89 -16.59 -1.89
CA ASP A 33 -10.05 -17.25 -1.25
C ASP A 33 -10.52 -16.55 0.04
N ASN A 34 -10.52 -15.21 0.05
CA ASN A 34 -10.82 -14.34 1.20
C ASN A 34 -9.88 -14.48 2.40
N VAL A 35 -8.70 -15.06 2.21
CA VAL A 35 -7.62 -15.13 3.20
C VAL A 35 -6.51 -14.20 2.76
N ALA A 36 -6.04 -13.34 3.67
CA ALA A 36 -4.88 -12.49 3.46
C ALA A 36 -3.67 -13.10 4.16
N GLU A 37 -2.61 -13.39 3.41
CA GLU A 37 -1.36 -13.94 3.93
C GLU A 37 -0.20 -13.00 3.64
N PHE A 38 0.71 -12.85 4.60
CA PHE A 38 1.92 -12.06 4.37
C PHE A 38 2.80 -12.76 3.33
N LEU A 39 3.14 -12.05 2.26
CA LEU A 39 3.96 -12.57 1.16
C LEU A 39 5.41 -12.14 1.32
N GLU A 40 5.65 -10.83 1.41
CA GLU A 40 7.01 -10.28 1.42
C GLU A 40 7.06 -8.85 1.97
N PHE A 41 8.27 -8.42 2.31
CA PHE A 41 8.59 -7.05 2.67
C PHE A 41 9.28 -6.37 1.50
N ARG A 42 8.81 -5.19 1.09
CA ARG A 42 9.44 -4.38 0.05
C ARG A 42 9.99 -3.09 0.63
N GLU A 43 11.31 -2.94 0.58
CA GLU A 43 11.95 -1.68 0.96
C GLU A 43 11.67 -0.59 -0.08
N ASN A 44 11.33 0.60 0.40
CA ASN A 44 11.15 1.79 -0.42
C ASN A 44 12.28 2.77 -0.08
N PRO A 45 13.35 2.84 -0.91
CA PRO A 45 14.56 3.63 -0.64
C PRO A 45 14.33 5.14 -0.86
N THR A 46 13.25 5.69 -0.32
CA THR A 46 12.90 7.13 -0.39
C THR A 46 13.77 8.00 0.50
N LYS A 47 14.51 7.39 1.44
CA LYS A 47 15.32 8.08 2.45
C LYS A 47 16.42 8.97 1.86
N HIS A 48 16.86 8.69 0.63
CA HIS A 48 17.93 9.44 -0.04
C HIS A 48 17.46 10.31 -1.22
N ILE A 49 16.18 10.27 -1.58
CA ILE A 49 15.63 11.02 -2.70
C ILE A 49 15.27 12.43 -2.21
N LYS A 50 15.94 13.46 -2.74
CA LYS A 50 15.71 14.87 -2.35
C LYS A 50 14.44 15.48 -2.95
N ASP A 51 13.98 14.98 -4.11
CA ASP A 51 12.78 15.46 -4.78
C ASP A 51 11.52 14.72 -4.27
N HIS A 52 10.48 15.47 -3.94
CA HIS A 52 9.20 14.92 -3.48
C HIS A 52 8.48 14.12 -4.57
N THR A 53 8.69 14.46 -5.85
CA THR A 53 8.04 13.81 -6.99
C THR A 53 8.62 12.42 -7.26
N ASP A 54 9.93 12.29 -7.12
CA ASP A 54 10.65 11.03 -7.37
C ASP A 54 10.35 9.97 -6.29
N ARG A 55 10.02 10.40 -5.05
CA ARG A 55 9.78 9.50 -3.92
C ARG A 55 8.59 8.56 -4.13
N TRP A 56 7.48 9.08 -4.61
CA TRP A 56 6.29 8.26 -4.80
C TRP A 56 6.26 7.60 -6.17
N ASN A 57 6.90 8.17 -7.20
CA ASN A 57 7.12 7.51 -8.49
C ASN A 57 7.84 6.17 -8.34
N TYR A 58 8.87 6.10 -7.48
CA TYR A 58 9.52 4.82 -7.19
C TYR A 58 8.57 3.84 -6.50
N ALA A 59 7.77 4.31 -5.54
CA ALA A 59 6.76 3.48 -4.88
C ALA A 59 5.72 2.94 -5.88
N LEU A 60 5.34 3.71 -6.92
CA LEU A 60 4.45 3.21 -7.98
C LEU A 60 5.07 2.01 -8.71
N GLU A 61 6.34 2.11 -9.10
CA GLU A 61 7.03 1.01 -9.80
C GLU A 61 7.23 -0.19 -8.88
N LEU A 62 7.55 0.04 -7.60
CA LEU A 62 7.69 -0.98 -6.58
C LEU A 62 6.39 -1.75 -6.33
N LEU A 63 5.23 -1.11 -6.50
CA LEU A 63 3.91 -1.65 -6.17
C LEU A 63 3.02 -1.93 -7.39
N LYS A 64 3.57 -1.89 -8.61
CA LYS A 64 2.77 -2.01 -9.84
C LYS A 64 2.04 -3.34 -10.04
N ASP A 65 2.47 -4.39 -9.34
CA ASP A 65 1.83 -5.70 -9.31
C ASP A 65 0.82 -5.85 -8.17
N CYS A 66 0.65 -4.82 -7.33
CA CYS A 66 -0.38 -4.76 -6.31
C CYS A 66 -1.65 -4.15 -6.90
N GLY A 67 -2.82 -4.71 -6.57
CA GLY A 67 -4.10 -4.13 -6.99
C GLY A 67 -4.70 -3.21 -5.93
N ALA A 68 -4.16 -3.17 -4.71
CA ALA A 68 -4.55 -2.18 -3.71
C ALA A 68 -3.38 -1.72 -2.82
N ILE A 69 -3.50 -0.50 -2.30
CA ILE A 69 -2.53 0.12 -1.39
C ILE A 69 -3.26 0.68 -0.17
N PHE A 70 -2.78 0.33 1.02
CA PHE A 70 -3.26 0.79 2.32
C PHE A 70 -2.24 1.75 2.94
N CYS A 71 -2.69 2.92 3.35
CA CYS A 71 -1.85 3.91 4.03
C CYS A 71 -2.69 4.79 4.96
N SER A 72 -2.06 5.48 5.91
CA SER A 72 -2.79 6.41 6.78
C SER A 72 -3.26 7.64 6.01
N ARG A 73 -2.41 8.15 5.12
CA ARG A 73 -2.68 9.31 4.26
C ARG A 73 -1.93 9.23 2.94
N MET A 74 -2.52 9.83 1.91
CA MET A 74 -1.95 10.01 0.58
C MET A 74 -2.42 11.36 0.02
N GLY A 75 -1.54 12.07 -0.69
CA GLY A 75 -1.94 13.29 -1.40
C GLY A 75 -2.84 13.01 -2.60
N ASP A 76 -3.63 14.00 -3.02
CA ASP A 76 -4.61 13.84 -4.11
C ASP A 76 -3.95 13.48 -5.45
N HIS A 77 -2.82 14.10 -5.77
CA HIS A 77 -2.11 13.85 -7.02
C HIS A 77 -1.63 12.39 -7.18
N PRO A 78 -0.83 11.81 -6.25
CA PRO A 78 -0.43 10.41 -6.34
C PRO A 78 -1.62 9.46 -6.28
N LYS A 79 -2.68 9.79 -5.51
CA LYS A 79 -3.92 9.01 -5.47
C LYS A 79 -4.57 8.91 -6.85
N SER A 80 -4.83 10.04 -7.51
CA SER A 80 -5.45 10.06 -8.84
C SER A 80 -4.61 9.31 -9.88
N VAL A 81 -3.29 9.38 -9.79
CA VAL A 81 -2.39 8.65 -10.70
C VAL A 81 -2.47 7.13 -10.47
N LEU A 82 -2.51 6.67 -9.22
CA LEU A 82 -2.65 5.26 -8.85
C LEU A 82 -4.00 4.68 -9.27
N GLU A 83 -5.08 5.39 -8.95
CA GLU A 83 -6.45 4.99 -9.32
C GLU A 83 -6.62 4.95 -10.84
N GLY A 84 -6.01 5.90 -11.58
CA GLY A 84 -5.99 5.89 -13.04
C GLY A 84 -5.23 4.72 -13.65
N LYS A 85 -4.33 4.06 -12.90
CA LYS A 85 -3.65 2.81 -13.28
C LYS A 85 -4.40 1.54 -12.84
N GLY A 86 -5.59 1.68 -12.26
CA GLY A 86 -6.40 0.55 -11.79
C GLY A 86 -6.05 0.05 -10.39
N MET A 87 -5.21 0.77 -9.64
CA MET A 87 -4.91 0.43 -8.24
C MET A 87 -5.93 1.08 -7.29
N LYS A 88 -6.50 0.30 -6.37
CA LYS A 88 -7.41 0.81 -5.34
C LYS A 88 -6.62 1.41 -4.17
N VAL A 89 -6.91 2.64 -3.79
CA VAL A 89 -6.27 3.31 -2.65
C VAL A 89 -7.21 3.28 -1.44
N VAL A 90 -6.73 2.72 -0.33
CA VAL A 90 -7.45 2.67 0.95
C VAL A 90 -6.70 3.52 1.96
N MET A 91 -7.32 4.63 2.38
CA MET A 91 -6.80 5.48 3.44
C MET A 91 -7.52 5.14 4.75
N THR A 92 -6.78 4.67 5.74
CA THR A 92 -7.32 4.26 7.04
C THR A 92 -6.26 4.35 8.12
N GLU A 93 -6.68 4.63 9.34
CA GLU A 93 -5.83 4.61 10.54
C GLU A 93 -6.14 3.37 11.43
N ASN A 94 -6.88 2.40 10.88
CA ASN A 94 -7.27 1.16 11.57
C ASN A 94 -6.11 0.13 11.63
N THR A 95 -6.36 -0.95 12.38
CA THR A 95 -5.49 -2.12 12.37
C THR A 95 -5.48 -2.77 10.98
N LEU A 96 -4.37 -3.45 10.63
CA LEU A 96 -4.25 -4.22 9.38
C LEU A 96 -5.40 -5.22 9.24
N LYS A 97 -5.75 -5.89 10.34
CA LYS A 97 -6.80 -6.89 10.36
C LYS A 97 -8.16 -6.30 10.01
N ASP A 98 -8.51 -5.17 10.61
CA ASP A 98 -9.80 -4.52 10.36
C ASP A 98 -9.85 -3.90 8.96
N ALA A 99 -8.76 -3.24 8.54
CA ALA A 99 -8.65 -2.67 7.20
C ALA A 99 -8.79 -3.72 6.10
N LEU A 100 -8.11 -4.87 6.24
CA LEU A 100 -8.23 -5.98 5.30
C LEU A 100 -9.62 -6.60 5.33
N LYS A 101 -10.22 -6.76 6.51
CA LYS A 101 -11.59 -7.29 6.63
C LYS A 101 -12.61 -6.39 5.93
N GLU A 102 -12.56 -5.08 6.18
CA GLU A 102 -13.42 -4.09 5.52
C GLU A 102 -13.26 -4.17 4.00
N PHE A 103 -12.02 -4.24 3.51
CA PHE A 103 -11.71 -4.33 2.09
C PHE A 103 -12.25 -5.61 1.43
N LEU A 104 -12.21 -6.75 2.13
CA LEU A 104 -12.74 -8.03 1.64
C LEU A 104 -14.27 -8.08 1.61
N THR A 105 -14.93 -7.20 2.37
CA THR A 105 -16.40 -7.15 2.49
C THR A 105 -17.06 -6.02 1.70
N ALA A 106 -16.27 -5.13 1.10
CA ALA A 106 -16.72 -3.92 0.39
C ALA A 106 -16.82 -4.15 -1.13
#